data_AF-A0A6G8TZA9-F1
#
_entry.id   AF-A0A6G8TZA9-F1
#
_cell.length_a   1.000
_cell.length_b   1.000
_cell.length_c   1.000
_cell.angle_alpha   90.00
_cell.angle_beta   90.00
_cell.angle_gamma   90.00
#
_symmetry.space_group_name_H-M   'P 1'
#
loop_
_entity.id
_entity.type
_entity.pdbx_description
1 polymer ?
#
loop_
_entity_poly.entity_id
_entity_poly.type
_entity_poly.pdbx_seq_one_letter_code
_entity_poly.pdbx_strand_id
1 'polypeptide(L)' 'MLRDEQLSILRDISQSVAFADDRQGKVGQLIADGYVMKDGDLFELTAKGVTAVEEHAASLGASDVEQASASPDRLM' A
#
# COMPACT_ATOMS: atom_id res chain seq x y z
N MET A 1 3.93 1.55 14.53
CA MET A 1 4.28 1.95 13.15
C MET A 1 4.19 0.72 12.27
N LEU A 2 3.61 0.85 11.07
CA LEU A 2 3.49 -0.26 10.11
C LEU A 2 4.85 -0.57 9.47
N ARG A 3 5.08 -1.83 9.12
CA ARG A 3 6.25 -2.26 8.35
C ARG A 3 5.99 -2.14 6.85
N ASP A 4 7.04 -2.04 6.03
CA ASP A 4 6.94 -1.94 4.56
C ASP A 4 6.09 -3.07 3.95
N GLU A 5 6.20 -4.27 4.52
CA GLU A 5 5.41 -5.42 4.08
C GLU A 5 3.92 -5.28 4.39
N GLN A 6 3.57 -4.68 5.53
CA GLN A 6 2.17 -4.39 5.87
C GLN A 6 1.62 -3.28 4.98
N LEU A 7 2.44 -2.27 4.67
CA LEU A 7 2.11 -1.20 3.72
C LEU A 7 1.89 -1.74 2.31
N SER A 8 2.71 -2.69 1.85
CA SER A 8 2.51 -3.38 0.58
C SER A 8 1.16 -4.07 0.52
N ILE A 9 0.73 -4.75 1.59
CA ILE A 9 -0.59 -5.39 1.66
C ILE A 9 -1.72 -4.36 1.58
N LEU A 10 -1.61 -3.24 2.32
CA LEU A 10 -2.61 -2.17 2.27
C LEU A 10 -2.70 -1.58 0.84
N ARG A 11 -1.56 -1.43 0.15
CA ARG A 11 -1.51 -0.97 -1.24
C ARG A 11 -2.16 -1.98 -2.20
N ASP A 12 -1.89 -3.28 -2.03
CA ASP A 12 -2.52 -4.33 -2.84
C ASP A 12 -4.05 -4.30 -2.68
N ILE A 13 -4.54 -4.18 -1.44
CA ILE A 13 -5.97 -4.05 -1.14
C ILE A 13 -6.57 -2.79 -1.80
N SER A 14 -5.90 -1.63 -1.68
CA SER A 14 -6.32 -0.38 -2.33
C SER A 14 -6.48 -0.52 -3.85
N GLN A 15 -5.59 -1.30 -4.48
CA GLN A 15 -5.62 -1.55 -5.91
C GLN A 15 -6.49 -2.75 -6.31
N SER A 16 -7.24 -3.34 -5.37
CA SER A 16 -8.03 -4.56 -5.59
C SER A 16 -7.21 -5.72 -6.15
N VAL A 17 -5.96 -5.85 -5.70
CA VAL A 17 -5.02 -6.91 -6.10
C VAL A 17 -5.08 -8.06 -5.09
N ALA A 18 -5.22 -9.29 -5.59
CA ALA A 18 -5.14 -10.48 -4.77
C ALA A 18 -3.72 -10.68 -4.24
N PHE A 19 -3.60 -11.01 -2.95
CA PHE A 19 -2.32 -11.26 -2.30
C PHE A 19 -2.20 -12.73 -1.86
N ALA A 20 -0.95 -13.20 -1.70
CA ALA A 20 -0.67 -14.58 -1.33
C ALA A 20 -1.20 -14.96 0.08
N ASP A 21 -1.60 -16.22 0.26
CA ASP A 21 -2.16 -16.72 1.51
C ASP A 21 -1.20 -16.63 2.71
N ASP A 22 0.11 -16.69 2.48
CA ASP A 22 1.13 -16.50 3.52
C ASP A 22 1.06 -15.11 4.21
N ARG A 23 0.34 -14.16 3.59
CA ARG A 23 0.12 -12.81 4.13
C ARG A 23 -1.15 -12.73 4.99
N GLN A 24 -1.98 -13.77 5.04
CA GLN A 24 -3.24 -13.75 5.82
C GLN A 24 -3.03 -13.47 7.31
N GLY A 25 -1.96 -13.99 7.92
CA GLY A 25 -1.64 -13.68 9.33
C GLY A 25 -1.37 -12.18 9.56
N LYS A 26 -0.79 -11.50 8.57
CA LYS A 26 -0.50 -10.05 8.62
C LYS A 26 -1.75 -9.22 8.36
N VAL A 27 -2.62 -9.69 7.47
CA VAL A 27 -3.96 -9.12 7.25
C VAL A 27 -4.80 -9.20 8.52
N GLY A 28 -4.76 -10.33 9.23
CA GLY A 28 -5.44 -10.48 10.52
C GLY A 28 -5.01 -9.43 11.54
N GLN A 29 -3.71 -9.14 11.62
CA GLN A 29 -3.20 -8.06 12.47
C GLN A 29 -3.65 -6.68 12.00
N LEU A 30 -3.65 -6.41 10.69
CA LEU A 30 -4.13 -5.16 10.11
C LEU A 30 -5.62 -4.92 10.37
N ILE A 31 -6.42 -6.00 10.43
CA ILE A 31 -7.83 -5.94 10.83
C ILE A 31 -7.95 -5.64 12.32
N ALA A 32 -7.21 -6.35 13.17
CA ALA A 32 -7.20 -6.12 14.62
C ALA A 32 -6.77 -4.69 14.98
N ASP A 33 -5.80 -4.15 14.25
CA ASP A 33 -5.29 -2.79 14.43
C ASP A 33 -6.19 -1.72 13.76
N GLY A 34 -7.26 -2.13 13.08
CA GLY A 34 -8.25 -1.25 12.45
C GLY A 34 -7.75 -0.51 11.21
N TYR A 35 -6.74 -1.03 10.50
CA TYR A 35 -6.33 -0.52 9.19
C TYR A 35 -7.18 -1.11 8.06
N VAL A 36 -7.59 -2.38 8.20
CA VAL A 36 -8.39 -3.11 7.21
C VAL A 36 -9.71 -3.52 7.85
N MET A 37 -10.77 -3.52 7.06
CA MET A 37 -12.05 -4.12 7.39
C MET A 37 -12.31 -5.29 6.46
N LYS A 38 -12.94 -6.35 6.96
CA LYS A 38 -13.42 -7.44 6.12
C LYS A 38 -14.87 -7.18 5.74
N ASP A 39 -15.18 -7.13 4.45
CA ASP A 39 -16.53 -7.07 3.93
C ASP A 39 -16.84 -8.36 3.17
N GLY A 40 -17.53 -9.29 3.84
CA GLY A 40 -17.76 -10.65 3.34
C GLY A 40 -16.45 -11.41 3.09
N ASP A 41 -16.15 -11.62 1.80
CA ASP A 41 -14.93 -12.30 1.32
C ASP A 41 -13.85 -11.32 0.88
N LEU A 42 -14.18 -10.02 0.79
CA LEU A 42 -13.25 -8.97 0.40
C LEU A 42 -12.65 -8.28 1.62
N PHE A 43 -11.51 -7.65 1.39
CA PHE A 43 -10.86 -6.77 2.34
C PHE A 43 -10.94 -5.35 1.80
N GLU A 44 -11.30 -4.40 2.66
CA GLU A 44 -11.37 -2.98 2.34
C GLU A 44 -10.48 -2.19 3.29
N LEU A 45 -9.92 -1.08 2.79
CA LEU A 45 -9.20 -0.15 3.65
C LEU A 45 -10.16 0.70 4.47
N THR A 46 -9.88 0.81 5.76
CA THR A 46 -10.50 1.85 6.60
C THR A 46 -9.88 3.21 6.30
N ALA A 47 -10.48 4.30 6.80
CA ALA A 47 -9.87 5.63 6.75
C ALA A 47 -8.42 5.64 7.28
N LYS A 48 -8.13 4.87 8.35
CA LYS A 48 -6.79 4.72 8.92
C LYS A 48 -5.83 4.00 7.96
N GLY A 49 -6.32 2.97 7.27
CA GLY A 49 -5.58 2.25 6.23
C GLY A 49 -5.24 3.13 5.04
N VAL A 50 -6.20 3.92 4.57
CA VAL A 50 -6.02 4.89 3.47
C VAL A 50 -4.94 5.91 3.83
N THR A 51 -5.05 6.57 4.98
CA THR A 51 -4.05 7.56 5.43
C THR A 51 -2.65 6.94 5.52
N ALA A 52 -2.52 5.72 6.04
CA ALA A 52 -1.22 5.06 6.14
C ALA A 52 -0.57 4.79 4.76
N VAL A 53 -1.36 4.42 3.76
CA VAL A 53 -0.87 4.25 2.38
C VAL A 53 -0.46 5.58 1.78
N GLU A 54 -1.26 6.64 1.98
CA GLU A 54 -0.97 7.98 1.47
C GLU A 54 0.28 8.60 2.12
N GLU A 55 0.44 8.49 3.44
CA GLU A 55 1.62 8.97 4.18
C GLU A 55 2.90 8.26 3.71
N HIS A 56 2.81 6.96 3.44
CA HIS A 56 3.93 6.20 2.89
C HIS A 56 4.23 6.59 1.45
N ALA A 57 3.19 6.76 0.62
CA ALA A 57 3.34 7.24 -0.76
C ALA A 57 3.92 8.66 -0.81
N ALA A 58 3.58 9.54 0.13
CA ALA A 58 4.18 10.86 0.27
C ALA A 58 5.65 10.78 0.71
N SER A 59 5.97 9.89 1.65
CA SER A 59 7.36 9.62 2.07
C SER A 59 8.22 9.05 0.94
N LEU A 60 7.64 8.17 0.11
CA LEU A 60 8.31 7.61 -1.07
C LEU A 60 8.33 8.58 -2.25
N GLY A 61 7.29 9.41 -2.41
CA GLY A 61 7.15 10.41 -3.47
C GLY A 61 8.14 11.56 -3.33
N ALA A 62 8.63 11.83 -2.12
CA ALA A 62 9.82 12.66 -1.92
C ALA A 62 11.09 12.06 -2.59
N SER A 63 11.08 10.77 -2.94
CA SER A 63 12.16 10.07 -3.65
C SER A 63 11.85 9.77 -5.13
N ASP A 64 10.57 9.79 -5.55
CA ASP A 64 10.15 9.40 -6.92
C ASP A 64 9.90 10.60 -7.86
N VAL A 65 9.69 11.81 -7.33
CA VAL A 65 9.53 13.02 -8.18
C VAL A 65 10.84 13.43 -8.89
N GLU A 66 11.99 12.87 -8.50
CA GLU A 66 13.27 13.04 -9.22
C GLU A 66 13.39 12.07 -10.43
N GLN A 67 12.65 10.95 -10.50
CA GLN A 67 12.81 9.99 -11.61
C GLN A 67 11.88 10.22 -12.81
N ALA A 68 10.81 11.00 -12.68
CA ALA A 68 9.96 11.35 -13.83
C ALA A 68 10.54 12.47 -14.72
N SER A 69 11.60 13.16 -14.29
CA SER A 69 12.22 14.27 -15.03
C SER A 69 13.57 13.92 -15.67
N ALA A 70 14.07 12.70 -15.48
CA ALA A 70 15.33 12.23 -16.06
C ALA A 70 15.10 11.30 -17.25
N SER A 71 14.39 11.78 -18.28
CA SER A 71 14.59 11.28 -19.65
C SER A 71 15.44 12.31 -20.40
N PRO A 72 16.78 12.18 -20.42
CA PRO A 72 17.59 12.98 -21.32
C PRO A 72 17.50 12.38 -22.72
N ASP A 73 16.99 13.18 -23.65
CA ASP A 73 17.46 13.30 -25.02
C ASP A 73 18.38 12.17 -25.55
N ARG A 74 17.84 11.29 -26.41
CA ARG A 74 18.68 10.58 -27.40
C ARG A 74 17.89 10.08 -28.62
N LEU A 75 18.03 10.86 -29.70
CA LEU A 75 18.38 10.42 -31.05
C LEU A 75 17.28 9.76 -31.91
N MET A 76 16.68 10.54 -32.82
CA MET A 76 16.83 10.40 -34.28
C MET A 76 16.45 11.69 -35.01
#